data_AF-Q593N9-F1
#
_entry.id   AF-Q593N9-F1
#
_cell.length_a   1.000
_cell.length_b   1.000
_cell.length_c   1.000
_cell.angle_alpha   90.00
_cell.angle_beta   90.00
_cell.angle_gamma   90.00
#
_symmetry.space_group_name_H-M   'P 1'
#
loop_
_entity.id
_entity.type
_entity.pdbx_description
1 polymer ?
#
loop_
_entity_poly.entity_id
_entity_poly.type
_entity_poly.pdbx_seq_one_letter_code
_entity_poly.pdbx_strand_id
1 'polypeptide(L)'
;MAKEPVRVLVTGAAGQIGYALVPMIARGIMLGADQPVILHMLDIPPAAEALNGVKMELIDAAFPLLKGVVATTDAVEGCTGVNVAVMVGGFPRKEGMERKDVMSKNVSIYKSQAAALEKHAAPNCK
;
A
#
# COMPACT_ATOMS: atom_id res chain seq x y z
N MET A 1 15.74 -19.54 -12.91
CA MET A 1 16.17 -18.17 -12.52
C MET A 1 15.10 -17.61 -11.60
N ALA A 2 15.47 -16.86 -10.57
CA ALA A 2 14.48 -16.21 -9.71
C ALA A 2 13.76 -15.11 -10.51
N LYS A 3 12.43 -15.00 -10.37
CA LYS A 3 11.65 -13.92 -11.00
C LYS A 3 12.06 -12.57 -10.41
N GLU A 4 12.04 -11.52 -11.22
CA GLU A 4 12.23 -10.16 -10.74
C GLU A 4 11.13 -9.78 -9.74
N PRO A 5 11.46 -9.10 -8.62
CA PRO A 5 10.45 -8.70 -7.64
C PRO A 5 9.41 -7.72 -8.21
N VAL A 6 8.14 -7.99 -7.96
CA VAL A 6 7.04 -7.11 -8.32
C VAL A 6 6.79 -6.11 -7.19
N ARG A 7 6.74 -4.82 -7.51
CA ARG A 7 6.46 -3.75 -6.54
C ARG A 7 4.95 -3.59 -6.37
N VAL A 8 4.46 -3.77 -5.15
CA VAL A 8 3.04 -3.71 -4.83
C VAL A 8 2.78 -2.59 -3.84
N LEU A 9 2.03 -1.57 -4.26
CA LEU A 9 1.51 -0.52 -3.38
C LEU A 9 0.27 -1.02 -2.62
N VAL A 10 0.22 -0.73 -1.33
CA VAL A 10 -0.98 -0.85 -0.48
C VAL A 10 -1.17 0.48 0.25
N THR A 11 -2.26 1.20 -0.04
CA THR A 11 -2.61 2.45 0.67
C THR A 11 -3.42 2.15 1.92
N GLY A 12 -3.39 2.98 2.96
CA GLY A 12 -4.06 2.68 4.23
C GLY A 12 -3.51 1.42 4.91
N ALA A 13 -2.21 1.15 4.71
CA ALA A 13 -1.57 -0.10 5.10
C ALA A 13 -1.46 -0.29 6.63
N ALA A 14 -1.54 0.79 7.42
CA ALA A 14 -1.61 0.70 8.88
C ALA A 14 -3.04 0.43 9.40
N GLY A 15 -4.05 0.51 8.51
CA GLY A 15 -5.43 0.16 8.84
C GLY A 15 -5.65 -1.35 8.94
N GLN A 16 -6.80 -1.76 9.49
CA GLN A 16 -7.12 -3.18 9.73
C GLN A 16 -7.11 -4.04 8.45
N ILE A 17 -7.61 -3.50 7.33
CA ILE A 17 -7.55 -4.19 6.04
C ILE A 17 -6.11 -4.33 5.57
N GLY A 18 -5.31 -3.27 5.69
CA GLY A 18 -3.89 -3.27 5.37
C GLY A 18 -3.12 -4.32 6.17
N TYR A 19 -3.31 -4.31 7.49
CA TYR A 19 -2.69 -5.25 8.43
C TYR A 19 -2.98 -6.72 8.09
N ALA A 20 -4.21 -7.04 7.66
CA ALA A 20 -4.55 -8.39 7.21
C ALA A 20 -3.98 -8.71 5.82
N LEU A 21 -3.92 -7.72 4.93
CA LEU A 21 -3.59 -7.90 3.51
C LEU A 21 -2.09 -8.04 3.25
N VAL A 22 -1.25 -7.17 3.84
CA VAL A 22 0.18 -7.11 3.52
C VAL A 22 0.92 -8.43 3.79
N PRO A 23 0.63 -9.21 4.85
CA PRO A 23 1.26 -10.52 5.05
C PRO A 23 0.79 -11.55 4.03
N MET A 24 -0.46 -11.48 3.55
CA MET A 24 -0.95 -12.38 2.51
C MET A 24 -0.22 -12.15 1.19
N ILE A 25 0.04 -10.89 0.84
CA ILE A 25 0.82 -10.53 -0.34
C ILE A 25 2.28 -11.00 -0.17
N ALA A 26 2.89 -10.72 0.97
CA ALA A 26 4.27 -11.14 1.28
C ALA A 26 4.47 -12.66 1.26
N ARG A 27 3.42 -13.45 1.56
CA ARG A 27 3.39 -14.92 1.46
C ARG A 27 3.19 -15.46 0.04
N GLY A 28 2.92 -14.60 -0.94
CA GLY A 28 2.69 -14.99 -2.33
C GLY A 28 1.25 -15.38 -2.65
N ILE A 29 0.28 -15.17 -1.75
CA ILE A 29 -1.13 -15.53 -2.01
C ILE A 29 -1.72 -14.75 -3.19
N MET A 30 -1.28 -13.49 -3.38
CA MET A 30 -1.81 -12.61 -4.42
C MET A 30 -1.21 -12.90 -5.81
N LEU A 31 0.11 -13.13 -5.89
CA LEU A 31 0.85 -13.19 -7.16
C LEU A 31 1.47 -14.56 -7.47
N GLY A 32 1.30 -15.53 -6.57
CA GLY A 32 1.85 -16.89 -6.70
C GLY A 32 3.00 -17.17 -5.72
N ALA A 33 3.17 -18.45 -5.41
CA ALA A 33 4.14 -18.94 -4.43
C ALA A 33 5.62 -18.81 -4.85
N ASP A 34 5.89 -18.36 -6.06
CA ASP A 34 7.23 -18.22 -6.64
C ASP A 34 7.55 -16.78 -7.09
N GLN A 35 6.67 -15.82 -6.82
CA GLN A 35 6.81 -14.42 -7.23
C GLN A 35 7.33 -13.56 -6.07
N PRO A 36 8.59 -13.09 -6.11
CA PRO A 36 9.09 -12.16 -5.10
C PRO A 36 8.37 -10.82 -5.21
N VAL A 37 8.26 -10.11 -4.08
CA VAL A 37 7.57 -8.83 -3.98
C VAL A 37 8.36 -7.80 -3.19
N ILE A 38 8.17 -6.54 -3.53
CA ILE A 38 8.57 -5.39 -2.71
C ILE A 38 7.28 -4.67 -2.32
N LEU A 39 6.99 -4.61 -1.03
CA LEU A 39 5.80 -3.93 -0.53
C LEU A 39 6.06 -2.44 -0.38
N HIS A 40 5.24 -1.63 -1.02
CA HIS A 40 5.15 -0.20 -0.81
C HIS A 40 3.91 0.06 0.04
N MET A 41 4.08 0.44 1.29
CA MET A 41 3.01 0.71 2.25
C MET A 41 2.88 2.23 2.41
N LEU A 42 1.73 2.76 2.01
CA LEU A 42 1.42 4.18 2.09
C LEU A 42 0.31 4.41 3.11
N ASP A 43 0.52 5.36 4.01
CA ASP A 43 -0.53 5.83 4.92
C ASP A 43 -0.42 7.34 5.17
N ILE A 44 -1.31 7.90 5.99
CA ILE A 44 -1.30 9.31 6.34
C ILE A 44 -0.27 9.62 7.43
N PRO A 45 0.24 10.87 7.55
CA PRO A 45 1.23 11.24 8.57
C PRO A 45 0.87 10.83 10.02
N PRO A 46 -0.38 10.95 10.48
CA PRO A 46 -0.75 10.48 11.82
C PRO A 46 -0.62 8.97 12.04
N ALA A 47 -0.58 8.17 10.98
CA ALA A 47 -0.44 6.72 11.04
C ALA A 47 1.00 6.24 10.83
N ALA A 48 1.97 7.15 10.69
CA ALA A 48 3.36 6.81 10.36
C ALA A 48 4.01 5.85 11.36
N GLU A 49 3.75 6.04 12.67
CA GLU A 49 4.29 5.15 13.71
C GLU A 49 3.69 3.74 13.60
N ALA A 50 2.37 3.63 13.45
CA ALA A 50 1.69 2.35 13.27
C ALA A 50 2.16 1.65 11.98
N LEU A 51 2.33 2.40 10.88
CA LEU A 51 2.85 1.90 9.61
C LEU A 51 4.26 1.32 9.74
N ASN A 52 5.13 1.99 10.52
CA ASN A 52 6.45 1.48 10.85
C ASN A 52 6.37 0.21 11.72
N GLY A 53 5.41 0.13 12.64
CA GLY A 53 5.08 -1.10 13.36
C GLY A 53 4.81 -2.28 12.41
N VAL A 54 3.91 -2.09 11.44
CA VAL A 54 3.60 -3.11 10.42
C VAL A 54 4.85 -3.50 9.62
N LYS A 55 5.72 -2.54 9.27
CA LYS A 55 6.99 -2.83 8.59
C LYS A 55 7.90 -3.72 9.43
N MET A 56 8.03 -3.45 10.73
CA MET A 56 8.84 -4.27 11.64
C MET A 56 8.30 -5.71 11.71
N GLU A 57 6.99 -5.87 11.89
CA GLU A 57 6.37 -7.20 11.91
C GLU A 57 6.59 -7.99 10.60
N LEU A 58 6.52 -7.32 9.45
CA LEU A 58 6.79 -7.96 8.15
C LEU A 58 8.25 -8.42 8.00
N ILE A 59 9.20 -7.66 8.55
CA ILE A 59 10.62 -8.03 8.56
C ILE A 59 10.83 -9.23 9.48
N ASP A 60 10.27 -9.19 10.69
CA ASP A 60 10.40 -10.26 11.69
C ASP A 60 9.75 -11.58 11.23
N ALA A 61 8.68 -11.50 10.43
CA ALA A 61 8.01 -12.66 9.86
C ALA A 61 8.87 -13.41 8.81
N ALA A 62 9.99 -12.82 8.36
CA ALA A 62 10.99 -13.44 7.51
C ALA A 62 10.43 -14.14 6.25
N PHE A 63 9.43 -13.52 5.59
CA PHE A 63 8.80 -14.11 4.41
C PHE A 63 9.81 -14.26 3.25
N PRO A 64 9.98 -15.46 2.67
CA PRO A 64 11.01 -15.71 1.65
C PRO A 64 10.78 -14.92 0.36
N LEU A 65 9.53 -14.58 0.04
CA LEU A 65 9.17 -13.81 -1.15
C LEU A 65 9.26 -12.30 -0.92
N LEU A 66 9.30 -11.82 0.33
CA LEU A 66 9.39 -10.40 0.63
C LEU A 66 10.84 -9.92 0.49
N LYS A 67 11.11 -9.13 -0.55
CA LYS A 67 12.47 -8.65 -0.88
C LYS A 67 12.72 -7.21 -0.45
N GLY A 68 11.68 -6.50 -0.03
CA GLY A 68 11.81 -5.15 0.49
C GLY A 68 10.47 -4.61 0.99
N VAL A 69 10.56 -3.61 1.88
CA VAL A 69 9.41 -2.88 2.41
C VAL A 69 9.74 -1.39 2.43
N VAL A 70 8.93 -0.61 1.72
CA VAL A 70 8.87 0.84 1.80
C VAL A 70 7.66 1.18 2.69
N ALA A 71 7.85 1.95 3.74
CA ALA A 71 6.78 2.45 4.59
C ALA A 71 6.89 3.97 4.60
N THR A 72 5.91 4.65 4.03
CA THR A 72 5.99 6.09 3.79
C THR A 72 4.63 6.76 3.90
N THR A 73 4.68 8.08 4.09
CA THR A 73 3.52 8.96 4.03
C THR A 73 3.56 9.87 2.81
N ASP A 74 4.60 9.74 1.98
CA ASP A 74 4.76 10.45 0.72
C ASP A 74 4.17 9.60 -0.41
N ALA A 75 3.17 10.15 -1.10
CA ALA A 75 2.50 9.46 -2.20
C ALA A 75 3.44 9.21 -3.39
N VAL A 76 4.38 10.10 -3.68
CA VAL A 76 5.35 9.93 -4.77
C VAL A 76 6.28 8.77 -4.46
N GLU A 77 6.87 8.73 -3.27
CA GLU A 77 7.72 7.61 -2.85
C GLU A 77 6.94 6.28 -2.87
N GLY A 78 5.72 6.29 -2.33
CA GLY A 78 4.84 5.12 -2.31
C GLY A 78 4.51 4.60 -3.71
N CYS A 79 4.28 5.49 -4.68
CA CYS A 79 3.86 5.13 -6.04
C CYS A 79 5.02 4.89 -7.01
N THR A 80 6.26 5.22 -6.65
CA THR A 80 7.38 5.15 -7.60
C THR A 80 7.71 3.71 -8.00
N GLY A 81 7.58 3.44 -9.31
CA GLY A 81 7.92 2.17 -9.95
C GLY A 81 6.98 1.02 -9.62
N VAL A 82 5.84 1.27 -8.98
CA VAL A 82 4.92 0.19 -8.58
C VAL A 82 4.25 -0.45 -9.78
N ASN A 83 4.07 -1.76 -9.73
CA ASN A 83 3.46 -2.56 -10.79
C ASN A 83 1.98 -2.88 -10.50
N VAL A 84 1.61 -2.90 -9.22
CA VAL A 84 0.24 -3.16 -8.75
C VAL A 84 -0.06 -2.17 -7.63
N ALA A 85 -1.24 -1.54 -7.67
CA ALA A 85 -1.71 -0.62 -6.64
C ALA A 85 -3.02 -1.09 -6.02
N VAL A 86 -2.97 -1.46 -4.73
CA VAL A 86 -4.13 -1.88 -3.94
C VAL A 86 -4.61 -0.72 -3.08
N MET A 87 -5.69 -0.08 -3.54
CA MET A 87 -6.20 1.18 -3.01
C MET A 87 -7.24 0.96 -1.91
N VAL A 88 -6.79 0.67 -0.68
CA VAL A 88 -7.72 0.43 0.46
C VAL A 88 -7.83 1.61 1.43
N GLY A 89 -6.90 2.55 1.39
CA GLY A 89 -6.93 3.75 2.23
C GLY A 89 -8.06 4.71 1.87
N GLY A 90 -8.72 5.26 2.89
CA GLY A 90 -9.77 6.25 2.75
C GLY A 90 -10.17 6.86 4.09
N PHE A 91 -10.81 8.03 4.06
CA PHE A 91 -11.35 8.68 5.24
C PHE A 91 -12.53 7.86 5.80
N PRO A 92 -12.45 7.39 7.06
CA PRO A 92 -13.52 6.60 7.65
C PRO A 92 -14.75 7.49 7.90
N ARG A 93 -15.95 6.94 7.64
CA ARG A 93 -17.19 7.64 7.95
C ARG A 93 -17.29 7.84 9.47
N LYS A 94 -17.50 9.09 9.89
CA LYS A 94 -17.76 9.44 11.29
C LYS A 94 -19.25 9.62 11.53
N GLU A 95 -19.66 9.51 12.79
CA GLU A 95 -21.02 9.81 13.22
C GLU A 95 -21.44 11.22 12.76
N GLY A 96 -22.68 11.34 12.28
CA GLY A 96 -23.21 12.60 11.74
C GLY A 96 -22.76 12.97 10.33
N MET A 97 -21.81 12.25 9.71
CA MET A 97 -21.42 12.54 8.32
C MET A 97 -22.43 12.01 7.30
N GLU A 98 -22.81 12.87 6.36
CA GLU A 98 -23.53 12.47 5.16
C GLU A 98 -22.59 11.79 4.15
N ARG A 99 -23.18 11.07 3.19
CA ARG A 99 -22.41 10.40 2.13
C ARG A 99 -21.56 11.39 1.33
N LYS A 100 -22.07 12.60 1.07
CA LYS A 100 -21.36 13.65 0.31
C LYS A 100 -20.09 14.12 1.01
N ASP A 101 -20.10 14.20 2.34
CA ASP A 101 -18.95 14.67 3.13
C ASP A 101 -17.81 13.65 3.09
N VAL A 102 -18.16 12.37 3.26
CA VAL A 102 -17.20 11.25 3.17
C VAL A 102 -16.61 11.17 1.76
N MET A 103 -17.43 11.32 0.73
CA MET A 103 -16.98 11.33 -0.66
C MET A 103 -16.04 12.50 -0.93
N SER A 104 -16.40 13.72 -0.52
CA SER A 104 -15.59 14.92 -0.74
C SER A 104 -14.18 14.79 -0.13
N LYS A 105 -14.07 14.24 1.08
CA LYS A 105 -12.77 13.98 1.71
C LYS A 105 -11.95 12.93 0.96
N ASN A 106 -12.59 11.83 0.55
CA ASN A 106 -11.92 10.75 -0.17
C ASN A 106 -11.47 11.16 -1.58
N VAL A 107 -12.22 12.03 -2.27
CA VAL A 107 -11.86 12.54 -3.60
C VAL A 107 -10.49 13.22 -3.58
N SER A 108 -10.21 14.05 -2.57
CA SER A 108 -8.90 14.70 -2.46
C SER A 108 -7.76 13.70 -2.27
N ILE A 109 -7.97 12.66 -1.46
CA ILE A 109 -6.98 11.60 -1.19
C ILE A 109 -6.70 10.80 -2.45
N TYR A 110 -7.75 10.36 -3.15
CA TYR A 110 -7.60 9.58 -4.38
C TYR A 110 -7.01 10.41 -5.51
N LYS A 111 -7.31 11.71 -5.59
CA LYS A 111 -6.73 12.59 -6.62
C LYS A 111 -5.21 12.70 -6.48
N SER A 112 -4.68 12.87 -5.26
CA SER A 112 -3.23 12.94 -5.07
C SER A 112 -2.56 11.60 -5.35
N GLN A 113 -3.17 10.48 -4.93
CA GLN A 113 -2.64 9.15 -5.19
C GLN A 113 -2.68 8.80 -6.69
N ALA A 114 -3.77 9.12 -7.38
CA ALA A 114 -3.91 8.91 -8.82
C ALA A 114 -2.87 9.70 -9.62
N ALA A 115 -2.66 10.97 -9.28
CA ALA A 115 -1.63 11.79 -9.93
C ALA A 115 -0.21 11.24 -9.69
N ALA A 116 0.07 10.71 -8.50
CA ALA A 116 1.36 10.09 -8.20
C ALA A 116 1.56 8.78 -8.99
N LEU A 117 0.52 7.93 -9.08
CA LEU A 117 0.56 6.71 -9.88
C LEU A 117 0.75 7.02 -11.37
N GLU A 118 -0.03 7.96 -11.92
CA GLU A 118 0.06 8.35 -13.33
C GLU A 118 1.47 8.78 -13.72
N LYS A 119 2.15 9.52 -12.84
CA LYS A 119 3.47 10.09 -13.13
C LYS A 119 4.63 9.14 -12.80
N HIS A 120 4.49 8.27 -11.81
CA HIS A 120 5.62 7.57 -11.21
C HIS A 120 5.51 6.05 -11.20
N ALA A 121 4.32 5.46 -11.43
CA ALA A 121 4.18 4.01 -11.45
C ALA A 121 4.88 3.40 -12.67
N ALA A 122 5.09 2.08 -12.64
CA ALA A 122 5.60 1.36 -13.80
C ALA A 122 4.60 1.41 -14.97
N PRO A 123 5.05 1.31 -16.22
CA PRO A 123 4.17 1.15 -17.37
C PRO A 123 3.21 -0.03 -17.15
N ASN A 124 1.94 0.15 -17.49
CA ASN A 124 0.87 -0.84 -17.30
C ASN A 124 0.66 -1.27 -15.84
N CYS A 125 0.90 -0.38 -14.88
CA CYS A 125 0.52 -0.62 -13.48
C CYS A 125 -0.96 -1.04 -13.39
N LYS A 126 -1.22 -2.10 -12.62
CA LYS A 126 -2.56 -2.63 -12.38
C LYS A 126 -3.20 -2.06 -11.13
#